data_AF-A0A929UZL7-F1
#
_entry.id   AF-A0A929UZL7-F1
#
_cell.length_a   1.000
_cell.length_b   1.000
_cell.length_c   1.000
_cell.angle_alpha   90.00
_cell.angle_beta   90.00
_cell.angle_gamma   90.00
#
_symmetry.space_group_name_H-M   'P 1'
#
loop_
_entity.id
_entity.type
_entity.pdbx_description
1 polymer ?
#
loop_
_entity_poly.entity_id
_entity_poly.type
_entity_poly.pdbx_seq_one_letter_code
_entity_poly.pdbx_strand_id
1 'polypeptide(L)'
;MPTFITDEVKALFREQHGKGETDAHEIAAFLDDNHIKEVCERVKEAVVDQYLRTGDKITYVQVDDPLSTQAVAMSEECHNTLLAALKSLEDSTENVVLRGGREPAPWRASMDGHIAVYFSWK
;
A
#
# COMPACT_ATOMS: atom_id res chain seq x y z
N MET A 1 -30.08 -4.39 -21.15
CA MET A 1 -28.95 -4.57 -22.08
C MET A 1 -28.17 -5.79 -21.62
N PRO A 2 -27.82 -6.74 -22.49
CA PRO A 2 -26.89 -7.79 -22.11
C PRO A 2 -25.50 -7.16 -21.98
N THR A 3 -24.93 -7.20 -20.78
CA THR A 3 -23.54 -6.80 -20.55
C THR A 3 -22.61 -7.93 -20.93
N PHE A 4 -21.53 -7.63 -21.65
CA PHE A 4 -20.46 -8.58 -21.98
C PHE A 4 -19.78 -9.20 -20.75
N ILE A 5 -20.00 -8.61 -19.57
CA ILE A 5 -19.55 -9.13 -18.28
C ILE A 5 -20.63 -10.10 -17.75
N THR A 6 -20.56 -11.35 -18.22
CA THR A 6 -21.40 -12.45 -17.72
C THR A 6 -20.88 -12.96 -16.38
N ASP A 7 -21.69 -13.76 -15.67
CA ASP A 7 -21.26 -14.34 -14.40
C ASP A 7 -20.09 -15.32 -14.55
N GLU A 8 -19.92 -15.94 -15.73
CA GLU A 8 -18.72 -16.71 -16.10
C GLU A 8 -17.47 -15.83 -16.18
N VAL A 9 -17.55 -14.65 -16.79
CA VAL A 9 -16.43 -13.69 -16.85
C VAL A 9 -16.08 -13.20 -15.46
N LYS A 10 -17.07 -12.95 -14.60
CA LYS A 10 -16.84 -12.60 -13.18
C LYS A 10 -16.23 -13.75 -12.39
N ALA A 11 -16.64 -14.99 -12.66
CA ALA A 11 -16.10 -16.18 -12.01
C ALA A 11 -14.64 -16.41 -12.40
N LEU A 12 -14.31 -16.34 -13.69
CA LEU A 12 -12.92 -16.41 -14.19
C LEU A 12 -12.04 -15.29 -13.62
N PHE A 13 -12.58 -14.07 -13.52
CA PHE A 13 -11.87 -12.97 -12.85
C PHE A 13 -11.63 -13.28 -11.37
N ARG A 14 -12.64 -13.79 -10.65
CA ARG A 14 -12.49 -14.23 -9.24
C ARG A 14 -11.60 -15.45 -9.08
N GLU A 15 -11.39 -16.26 -10.10
CA GLU A 15 -10.49 -17.40 -10.08
C GLU A 15 -9.04 -16.96 -10.33
N GLN A 16 -8.83 -16.00 -11.25
CA GLN A 16 -7.51 -15.44 -11.55
C GLN A 16 -7.04 -14.38 -10.53
N HIS A 17 -7.96 -13.67 -9.89
CA HIS A 17 -7.71 -12.64 -8.88
C HIS A 17 -8.31 -13.00 -7.51
N GLY A 18 -8.70 -14.25 -7.31
CA GLY A 18 -9.18 -14.74 -6.02
C GLY A 18 -8.06 -15.31 -5.19
N LYS A 19 -7.82 -14.66 -4.05
CA LYS A 19 -7.34 -15.20 -2.78
C LYS A 19 -6.88 -16.65 -2.82
N GLY A 20 -5.64 -16.88 -3.21
CA GLY A 20 -5.04 -18.22 -3.15
C GLY A 20 -3.54 -18.19 -3.27
N GLU A 21 -3.02 -17.86 -4.46
CA GLU A 21 -1.60 -18.07 -4.78
C GLU A 21 -0.83 -16.79 -5.08
N THR A 22 -1.42 -15.86 -5.86
CA THR A 22 -0.79 -14.57 -6.17
C THR A 22 -0.65 -13.70 -4.91
N ASP A 23 -1.70 -13.67 -4.08
CA ASP A 23 -1.71 -12.94 -2.81
C ASP A 23 -0.63 -13.41 -1.84
N ALA A 24 -0.41 -14.72 -1.73
CA ALA A 24 0.58 -15.26 -0.81
C ALA A 24 2.01 -14.92 -1.25
N HIS A 25 2.26 -14.90 -2.57
CA HIS A 25 3.56 -14.51 -3.10
C HIS A 25 3.81 -13.01 -2.95
N GLU A 26 2.79 -12.16 -3.19
CA GLU A 26 2.89 -10.71 -3.01
C GLU A 26 3.01 -10.32 -1.54
N ILE A 27 2.27 -10.98 -0.64
CA ILE A 27 2.42 -10.83 0.82
C ILE A 27 3.81 -11.28 1.26
N ALA A 28 4.30 -12.43 0.77
CA ALA A 28 5.64 -12.91 1.11
C ALA A 28 6.75 -12.00 0.56
N ALA A 29 6.58 -11.45 -0.64
CA ALA A 29 7.51 -10.49 -1.23
C ALA A 29 7.49 -9.16 -0.49
N PHE A 30 6.32 -8.71 -0.02
CA PHE A 30 6.21 -7.51 0.82
C PHE A 30 6.81 -7.74 2.21
N LEU A 31 6.58 -8.90 2.81
CA LEU A 31 7.17 -9.30 4.10
C LEU A 31 8.67 -9.65 3.97
N ASP A 32 9.24 -9.66 2.76
CA ASP A 32 10.69 -9.64 2.61
C ASP A 32 11.22 -8.31 3.16
N ASP A 33 12.15 -8.41 4.10
CA ASP A 33 12.75 -7.28 4.83
C ASP A 33 13.26 -6.17 3.89
N ASN A 34 13.65 -6.52 2.67
CA ASN A 34 14.14 -5.57 1.68
C ASN A 34 13.03 -4.62 1.19
N HIS A 35 11.83 -5.13 0.91
CA HIS A 35 10.75 -4.31 0.34
C HIS A 35 10.19 -3.33 1.38
N ILE A 36 10.02 -3.78 2.63
CA ILE A 36 9.64 -2.88 3.74
C ILE A 36 10.69 -1.77 3.91
N LYS A 37 11.98 -2.11 3.88
CA LYS A 37 13.06 -1.10 3.96
C LYS A 37 13.02 -0.10 2.82
N GLU A 38 12.77 -0.55 1.59
CA GLU A 38 12.62 0.35 0.44
C GLU A 38 11.46 1.33 0.62
N VAL A 39 10.29 0.85 1.07
CA VAL A 39 9.13 1.71 1.36
C VAL A 39 9.49 2.72 2.45
N CYS A 40 10.13 2.27 3.52
CA CYS A 40 10.57 3.13 4.61
C CYS A 40 11.58 4.21 4.19
N GLU A 41 12.58 3.88 3.37
CA GLU A 41 13.55 4.86 2.85
C GLU A 41 12.87 5.86 1.91
N ARG A 42 11.94 5.43 1.05
CA ARG A 42 11.15 6.36 0.22
C ARG A 42 10.36 7.36 1.07
N VAL A 43 9.74 6.91 2.16
CA VAL A 43 9.02 7.78 3.09
C VAL A 43 9.97 8.79 3.71
N LYS A 44 11.12 8.34 4.20
CA LYS A 44 12.16 9.18 4.81
C LYS A 44 12.70 10.23 3.83
N GLU A 45 13.03 9.83 2.61
CA GLU A 45 13.49 10.74 1.56
C GLU A 45 12.44 11.81 1.24
N ALA A 46 11.17 11.42 1.14
CA ALA A 46 10.07 12.36 0.90
C ALA A 46 9.90 13.37 2.06
N VAL A 47 9.97 12.91 3.31
CA VAL A 47 9.92 13.80 4.49
C VAL A 47 11.09 14.77 4.47
N VAL A 48 12.32 14.28 4.23
CA VAL A 48 13.53 15.10 4.24
C VAL A 48 13.53 16.11 3.10
N ASP A 49 13.25 15.70 1.86
CA ASP A 49 13.19 16.59 0.70
C ASP A 49 12.14 17.69 0.90
N GLN A 50 10.96 17.35 1.41
CA GLN A 50 9.94 18.36 1.67
C GLN A 50 10.35 19.34 2.76
N TYR A 51 10.94 18.85 3.86
CA TYR A 51 11.43 19.72 4.92
C TYR A 51 12.55 20.64 4.42
N LEU A 52 13.48 20.14 3.62
CA LEU A 52 14.55 20.95 3.01
C LEU A 52 14.02 22.05 2.09
N ARG A 53 12.90 21.79 1.38
CA ARG A 53 12.29 22.77 0.45
C ARG A 53 11.43 23.81 1.15
N THR A 54 10.68 23.41 2.16
CA THR A 54 9.63 24.25 2.76
C THR A 54 10.01 24.80 4.13
N GLY A 55 10.92 24.13 4.84
CA GLY A 55 11.22 24.40 6.25
C GLY A 55 10.15 23.90 7.22
N ASP A 56 9.05 23.34 6.71
CA ASP A 56 7.91 22.89 7.51
C ASP A 56 7.87 21.37 7.64
N LYS A 57 7.45 20.90 8.83
CA LYS A 57 7.25 19.47 9.07
C LYS A 57 6.00 18.99 8.31
N ILE A 58 6.17 17.98 7.47
CA ILE A 58 5.08 17.45 6.64
C ILE A 58 4.07 16.64 7.45
N THR A 59 2.77 16.88 7.29
CA THR A 59 1.73 16.15 8.02
C THR A 59 1.47 14.75 7.46
N TYR A 60 1.68 14.52 6.17
CA TYR A 60 1.52 13.21 5.55
C TYR A 60 2.38 13.03 4.29
N VAL A 61 2.84 11.79 4.05
CA VAL A 61 3.52 11.37 2.81
C VAL A 61 2.65 10.36 2.08
N GLN A 62 2.62 10.46 0.75
CA GLN A 62 2.01 9.47 -0.13
C GLN A 62 3.09 8.56 -0.73
N VAL A 63 2.85 7.25 -0.67
CA VAL A 63 3.69 6.23 -1.30
C VAL A 63 2.86 5.50 -2.35
N ASP A 64 3.21 5.75 -3.61
CA ASP A 64 2.64 5.08 -4.78
C ASP A 64 3.45 3.82 -5.09
N ASP A 65 3.17 2.74 -4.36
CA ASP A 65 3.77 1.42 -4.61
C ASP A 65 2.65 0.38 -4.73
N PRO A 66 2.33 -0.10 -5.95
CA PRO A 66 1.21 -1.02 -6.16
C PRO A 66 1.33 -2.31 -5.35
N LEU A 67 2.54 -2.87 -5.24
CA LEU A 67 2.81 -4.08 -4.45
C LEU A 67 2.53 -3.87 -2.97
N SER A 68 3.08 -2.80 -2.38
CA SER A 68 2.84 -2.48 -0.98
C SER A 68 1.38 -2.16 -0.72
N THR A 69 0.76 -1.38 -1.61
CA THR A 69 -0.66 -1.00 -1.50
C THR A 69 -1.55 -2.24 -1.49
N GLN A 70 -1.26 -3.19 -2.37
CA GLN A 70 -1.98 -4.46 -2.45
C GLN A 70 -1.71 -5.32 -1.21
N ALA A 71 -0.46 -5.52 -0.79
CA ALA A 71 -0.13 -6.32 0.39
C ALA A 71 -0.76 -5.77 1.69
N VAL A 72 -0.69 -4.45 1.92
CA VAL A 72 -1.29 -3.78 3.07
C VAL A 72 -2.82 -3.83 3.01
N ALA A 73 -3.43 -3.78 1.82
CA ALA A 73 -4.89 -3.89 1.66
C ALA A 73 -5.41 -5.30 1.93
N MET A 74 -4.58 -6.30 1.64
CA MET A 74 -4.97 -7.70 1.71
C MET A 74 -4.64 -8.34 3.06
N SER A 75 -3.67 -7.80 3.79
CA SER A 75 -3.20 -8.34 5.06
C SER A 75 -3.04 -7.27 6.14
N GLU A 76 -3.76 -7.46 7.25
CA GLU A 76 -3.59 -6.64 8.46
C GLU A 76 -2.19 -6.82 9.07
N GLU A 77 -1.56 -7.97 8.88
CA GLU A 77 -0.18 -8.22 9.31
C GLU A 77 0.80 -7.33 8.53
N CYS A 78 0.66 -7.24 7.20
CA CYS A 78 1.48 -6.35 6.39
C CYS A 78 1.31 -4.88 6.80
N HIS A 79 0.08 -4.47 7.07
CA HIS A 79 -0.22 -3.14 7.60
C HIS A 79 0.52 -2.87 8.93
N ASN A 80 0.40 -3.79 9.89
CA ASN A 80 0.99 -3.62 11.22
C ASN A 80 2.52 -3.68 11.18
N THR A 81 3.10 -4.55 10.36
CA THR A 81 4.55 -4.65 10.16
C THR A 81 5.11 -3.36 9.55
N LEU A 82 4.46 -2.82 8.52
CA LEU A 82 4.87 -1.55 7.92
C LEU A 82 4.78 -0.39 8.92
N LEU A 83 3.68 -0.32 9.67
CA LEU A 83 3.51 0.70 10.71
C LEU A 83 4.57 0.59 11.80
N ALA A 84 4.92 -0.62 12.24
CA ALA A 84 5.97 -0.85 13.23
C ALA A 84 7.36 -0.45 12.70
N ALA A 85 7.67 -0.81 11.45
CA ALA A 85 8.92 -0.42 10.80
C ALA A 85 9.04 1.10 10.67
N LEU A 86 7.99 1.78 10.23
CA LEU A 86 7.98 3.24 10.13
C LEU A 86 8.09 3.92 11.50
N LYS A 87 7.40 3.40 12.53
CA LYS A 87 7.56 3.89 13.92
C LYS A 87 8.97 3.71 14.46
N SER A 88 9.65 2.61 14.12
CA SER A 88 11.03 2.39 14.54
C SER A 88 12.02 3.39 13.93
N LEU A 89 11.68 3.97 12.78
CA LEU A 89 12.48 4.98 12.09
C LEU A 89 12.12 6.39 12.55
N GLU A 90 10.83 6.66 12.73
CA GLU A 90 10.30 7.95 13.15
C GLU A 90 9.14 7.74 14.13
N ASP A 91 9.40 8.03 15.42
CA ASP A 91 8.42 7.92 16.51
C ASP A 91 7.19 8.81 16.28
N SER A 92 7.31 9.86 15.47
CA SER A 92 6.21 10.75 15.10
C SER A 92 5.22 10.11 14.11
N THR A 93 5.49 8.90 13.60
CA THR A 93 4.57 8.18 12.71
C THR A 93 3.31 7.76 13.47
N GLU A 94 2.18 8.40 13.16
CA GLU A 94 0.91 8.17 13.84
C GLU A 94 0.18 6.98 13.24
N ASN A 95 0.00 7.00 11.91
CA ASN A 95 -0.86 6.05 11.24
C ASN A 95 -0.46 5.83 9.78
N VAL A 96 -0.81 4.66 9.26
CA VAL A 96 -0.71 4.29 7.85
C VAL A 96 -2.13 4.03 7.36
N VAL A 97 -2.56 4.67 6.29
CA VAL A 97 -3.91 4.52 5.76
C VAL A 97 -3.83 4.27 4.27
N LEU A 98 -4.58 3.28 3.79
CA LEU A 98 -4.81 3.09 2.37
C LEU A 98 -5.79 4.15 1.88
N ARG A 99 -5.31 5.03 1.01
CA ARG A 99 -6.06 6.16 0.45
C ARG A 99 -6.16 5.97 -1.05
N GLY A 100 -7.39 6.11 -1.57
CA GLY A 100 -7.67 5.63 -2.91
C GLY A 100 -7.70 4.10 -2.91
N GLY A 101 -8.71 3.54 -3.56
CA GLY A 101 -8.93 2.11 -3.53
C GLY A 101 -10.17 1.81 -4.33
N ARG A 102 -10.05 1.71 -5.66
CA ARG A 102 -11.06 0.92 -6.36
C ARG A 102 -10.62 -0.53 -6.25
N GLU A 103 -11.52 -1.36 -5.74
CA GLU A 103 -11.34 -2.80 -5.75
C GLU A 103 -10.89 -3.24 -7.15
N PRO A 104 -10.05 -4.29 -7.24
CA PRO A 104 -9.69 -4.87 -8.52
C PRO A 104 -10.96 -5.16 -9.32
N ALA A 105 -10.96 -4.72 -10.58
CA ALA A 105 -12.10 -4.87 -11.48
C ALA A 105 -11.67 -5.62 -12.73
N PRO A 106 -12.59 -6.21 -13.52
CA PRO A 106 -12.23 -6.94 -14.73
C PRO A 106 -11.40 -6.14 -15.76
N TRP A 107 -11.45 -4.81 -15.71
CA TRP A 107 -10.67 -3.89 -16.55
C TRP A 107 -9.51 -3.22 -15.79
N ARG A 108 -9.19 -3.69 -14.58
CA ARG A 108 -8.20 -3.13 -13.66
C ARG A 108 -7.60 -4.23 -12.78
N ALA A 109 -6.41 -4.68 -13.17
CA ALA A 109 -5.73 -5.81 -12.56
C ALA A 109 -5.24 -5.59 -11.12
N SER A 110 -5.00 -4.34 -10.69
CA SER A 110 -4.48 -4.00 -9.36
C SER A 110 -5.40 -3.03 -8.61
N MET A 111 -5.27 -2.97 -7.28
CA MET A 111 -5.90 -1.89 -6.53
C MET A 111 -5.34 -0.53 -6.99
N ASP A 112 -6.25 0.38 -7.33
CA ASP A 112 -5.91 1.79 -7.51
C ASP A 112 -5.87 2.44 -6.15
N GLY A 113 -4.69 2.70 -5.61
CA GLY A 113 -4.55 3.32 -4.31
C GLY A 113 -3.12 3.69 -4.01
N HIS A 114 -2.93 4.36 -2.88
CA HIS A 114 -1.64 4.66 -2.33
C HIS A 114 -1.65 4.50 -0.82
N ILE A 115 -0.47 4.25 -0.27
CA ILE A 115 -0.27 4.26 1.16
C ILE A 115 -0.04 5.71 1.59
N ALA A 116 -0.89 6.23 2.46
CA ALA A 116 -0.70 7.52 3.10
C ALA A 116 -0.17 7.32 4.52
N VAL A 117 1.03 7.84 4.79
CA VAL A 117 1.66 7.82 6.10
C VAL A 117 1.45 9.16 6.77
N TYR A 118 0.85 9.17 7.95
CA TYR A 118 0.56 10.38 8.73
C TYR A 118 1.54 10.55 9.88
N PHE A 119 1.94 11.80 10.11
CA PHE A 119 2.87 12.17 11.17
C PHE A 119 2.23 13.14 12.16
N SER A 120 2.43 12.88 13.45
CA SER A 120 2.02 13.73 14.56
C SER A 120 3.26 14.29 15.25
N TRP A 121 3.80 15.36 14.69
CA TRP A 121 4.96 16.04 15.25
C TRP A 121 4.56 16.71 16.57
N LYS A 122 5.12 16.24 17.68
CA LYS A 122 5.05 16.93 18.97
C LYS A 122 6.12 18.02 19.10
#